data_AF-A0A1M7K9U0-F1
#
_entry.id   AF-A0A1M7K9U0-F1
#
_cell.length_a   1.000
_cell.length_b   1.000
_cell.length_c   1.000
_cell.angle_alpha   90.00
_cell.angle_beta   90.00
_cell.angle_gamma   90.00
#
_symmetry.space_group_name_H-M   'P 1'
#
loop_
_entity.id
_entity.type
_entity.pdbx_description
1 polymer ?
#
loop_
_entity_poly.entity_id
_entity_poly.type
_entity_poly.pdbx_seq_one_letter_code
_entity_poly.pdbx_strand_id
1 'polypeptide(L)'
;MNDFTHSAPTSEDCSASGNNDSGQNRSGYNNSGYNFAYLDEQTKRMIRRALLKAVAIPGYQVPFGGREMPMPYGWGTGGMQLTASILGADDVLKVIDQGADDTTNAVSIRSFFERVAGVETTTETARASVIQTRHRIPEKTLSNDQILVFQVPIPEPLRFIEPSEEETRVMHALEEYGVMHVKLYEDIARHGHIATTYAYPVKVDGRYVMDPSPIPKFDNPKLHMSEALMLFGAGREKRLYAIPPWTRVESLDFEDHPFEIQAWDEPCAICGATDSYLDEVITDDAGGRMFVCSDTDYCQSRREEVA
;
A
#
# COMPACT_ATOMS: atom_id res chain seq x y z
N MET A 1 -10.36 49.82 -65.17
CA MET A 1 -9.64 50.76 -64.27
C MET A 1 -8.61 49.93 -63.53
N ASN A 2 -7.35 50.35 -63.66
CA ASN A 2 -6.12 49.60 -63.38
C ASN A 2 -5.90 49.28 -61.90
N ASP A 3 -5.54 48.03 -61.63
CA ASP A 3 -4.28 47.52 -61.06
C ASP A 3 -3.35 48.43 -60.22
N PHE A 4 -2.95 47.88 -59.05
CA PHE A 4 -1.60 47.70 -58.46
C PHE A 4 -0.61 48.91 -58.47
N THR A 5 0.26 49.19 -57.48
CA THR A 5 1.13 48.32 -56.66
C THR A 5 1.95 49.16 -55.64
N HIS A 6 2.27 48.54 -54.50
CA HIS A 6 3.55 48.49 -53.75
C HIS A 6 4.52 49.69 -53.61
N SER A 7 5.05 49.90 -52.39
CA SER A 7 6.42 49.48 -52.03
C SER A 7 6.77 49.74 -50.54
N ALA A 8 7.72 48.95 -50.04
CA ALA A 8 8.02 48.60 -48.65
C ALA A 8 8.93 49.59 -47.89
N PRO A 9 9.17 49.38 -46.57
CA PRO A 9 10.39 49.83 -45.91
C PRO A 9 11.45 48.72 -45.84
N THR A 10 12.69 49.15 -46.03
CA THR A 10 13.96 48.42 -45.97
C THR A 10 14.46 48.21 -44.53
N SER A 11 15.35 47.23 -44.40
CA SER A 11 16.13 46.80 -43.24
C SER A 11 16.85 47.89 -42.45
N GLU A 12 16.92 47.75 -41.12
CA GLU A 12 18.17 47.88 -40.34
C GLU A 12 18.02 47.35 -38.90
N ASP A 13 19.09 46.70 -38.43
CA ASP A 13 19.30 46.06 -37.14
C ASP A 13 19.26 47.02 -35.94
N CYS A 14 18.73 46.57 -34.80
CA CYS A 14 19.43 46.68 -33.52
C CYS A 14 18.76 45.84 -32.41
N SER A 15 19.57 44.93 -31.87
CA SER A 15 19.35 44.16 -30.66
C SER A 15 18.94 44.99 -29.44
N ALA A 16 17.91 44.55 -28.71
CA ALA A 16 17.84 44.73 -27.27
C ALA A 16 16.95 43.65 -26.65
N SER A 17 17.58 42.83 -25.81
CA SER A 17 17.02 41.82 -24.91
C SER A 17 15.87 42.37 -24.05
N GLY A 18 14.70 41.76 -24.18
CA GLY A 18 13.55 41.97 -23.30
C GLY A 18 13.01 40.63 -22.84
N ASN A 19 13.14 40.36 -21.53
CA ASN A 19 12.55 39.22 -20.84
C ASN A 19 11.04 39.12 -21.13
N ASN A 20 10.62 38.05 -21.80
CA ASN A 20 9.24 37.60 -21.76
C ASN A 20 9.08 36.66 -20.56
N ASP A 21 8.77 37.27 -19.42
CA ASP A 21 8.11 36.61 -18.29
C ASP A 21 6.66 36.33 -18.70
N SER A 22 6.46 35.25 -19.46
CA SER A 22 5.14 34.70 -19.73
C SER A 22 4.89 33.59 -18.73
N GLY A 23 4.16 33.95 -17.67
CA GLY A 23 3.59 33.02 -16.71
C GLY A 23 2.91 31.87 -17.43
N GLN A 24 3.59 30.72 -17.47
CA GLN A 24 3.03 29.48 -17.94
C GLN A 24 2.02 29.02 -16.90
N ASN A 25 0.77 29.27 -17.23
CA ASN A 25 -0.38 28.56 -16.69
C ASN A 25 -0.06 27.05 -16.82
N ARG A 26 0.35 26.40 -15.72
CA ARG A 26 0.56 24.95 -15.63
C ARG A 26 -0.81 24.29 -15.83
N SER A 27 -1.23 24.12 -17.07
CA SER A 27 -2.38 23.28 -17.39
C SER A 27 -2.03 21.87 -16.93
N GLY A 28 -2.87 21.28 -16.09
CA GLY A 28 -2.66 20.00 -15.41
C GLY A 28 -2.69 18.76 -16.31
N TYR A 29 -2.18 18.87 -17.53
CA TYR A 29 -2.02 17.75 -18.44
C TYR A 29 -0.57 17.28 -18.40
N ASN A 30 -0.34 16.16 -17.70
CA ASN A 30 0.85 15.35 -17.92
C ASN A 30 0.89 14.91 -19.40
N ASN A 31 2.09 14.67 -19.92
CA ASN A 31 2.36 14.29 -21.32
C ASN A 31 1.67 12.97 -21.77
N SER A 32 0.89 12.35 -20.89
CA SER A 32 0.11 11.13 -21.12
C SER A 32 -1.33 11.37 -21.59
N GLY A 33 -1.85 12.60 -21.50
CA GLY A 33 -3.25 12.93 -21.87
C GLY A 33 -4.32 12.50 -20.85
N TYR A 34 -3.92 11.91 -19.72
CA TYR A 34 -4.80 11.58 -18.59
C TYR A 34 -4.76 12.68 -17.53
N ASN A 35 -5.76 12.70 -16.63
CA ASN A 35 -5.68 13.51 -15.41
C ASN A 35 -4.50 13.05 -14.55
N PHE A 36 -3.94 13.92 -13.72
CA PHE A 36 -2.85 13.56 -12.79
C PHE A 36 -3.24 12.32 -11.99
N ALA A 37 -2.37 11.31 -11.94
CA ALA A 37 -2.63 10.03 -11.28
C ALA A 37 -3.89 9.30 -11.80
N TYR A 38 -4.23 9.48 -13.08
CA TYR A 38 -5.29 8.80 -13.84
C TYR A 38 -6.74 9.14 -13.45
N LEU A 39 -7.10 9.08 -12.16
CA LEU A 39 -8.47 9.27 -11.70
C LEU A 39 -8.97 10.71 -11.91
N ASP A 40 -10.24 10.88 -12.24
CA ASP A 40 -10.89 12.19 -12.25
C ASP A 40 -11.03 12.78 -10.83
N GLU A 41 -11.20 14.11 -10.75
CA GLU A 41 -11.27 14.82 -9.47
C GLU A 41 -12.53 14.50 -8.65
N GLN A 42 -13.63 14.07 -9.27
CA GLN A 42 -14.84 13.65 -8.54
C GLN A 42 -14.57 12.35 -7.79
N THR A 43 -13.93 11.38 -8.46
CA THR A 43 -13.56 10.08 -7.92
C THR A 43 -12.56 10.26 -6.78
N LYS A 44 -11.49 11.04 -6.99
CA LYS A 44 -10.54 11.39 -5.91
C LYS A 44 -11.23 12.06 -4.72
N ARG A 45 -12.11 13.05 -4.96
CA ARG A 45 -12.84 13.74 -3.90
C ARG A 45 -13.72 12.79 -3.09
N MET A 46 -14.32 11.79 -3.73
CA MET A 46 -15.11 10.76 -3.05
C MET A 46 -14.23 9.84 -2.19
N ILE A 47 -13.13 9.33 -2.74
CA ILE A 47 -12.16 8.49 -2.01
C ILE A 47 -11.58 9.25 -0.81
N ARG A 48 -11.16 10.51 -0.99
CA ARG A 48 -10.65 11.37 0.09
C ARG A 48 -11.65 11.54 1.24
N ARG A 49 -12.95 11.72 0.95
CA ARG A 49 -13.99 11.79 2.00
C ARG A 49 -14.10 10.47 2.76
N ALA A 50 -14.06 9.35 2.05
CA ALA A 50 -14.14 8.03 2.66
C ALA A 50 -12.88 7.73 3.50
N LEU A 51 -11.69 8.11 3.03
CA LEU A 51 -10.43 8.02 3.79
C LEU A 51 -10.49 8.83 5.09
N LEU A 52 -11.00 10.06 5.06
CA LEU A 52 -11.20 10.85 6.29
C LEU A 52 -12.15 10.18 7.28
N LYS A 53 -13.18 9.45 6.79
CA LYS A 53 -14.06 8.65 7.66
C LYS A 53 -13.34 7.42 8.22
N ALA A 54 -12.52 6.75 7.42
CA ALA A 54 -11.74 5.61 7.85
C ALA A 54 -10.71 5.98 8.93
N VAL A 55 -10.03 7.12 8.78
CA VAL A 55 -9.10 7.65 9.79
C VAL A 55 -9.84 7.99 11.09
N ALA A 56 -11.04 8.57 10.99
CA ALA A 56 -11.84 8.92 12.17
C ALA A 56 -12.53 7.71 12.85
N ILE A 57 -12.55 6.54 12.20
CA ILE A 57 -13.17 5.31 12.71
C ILE A 57 -12.19 4.15 12.47
N PRO A 58 -11.09 4.07 13.24
CA PRO A 58 -10.00 3.13 12.98
C PRO A 58 -10.48 1.68 12.91
N GLY A 59 -10.04 0.94 11.89
CA GLY A 59 -10.43 -0.45 11.64
C GLY A 59 -11.84 -0.67 11.05
N TYR A 60 -12.66 0.37 10.89
CA TYR A 60 -13.97 0.24 10.24
C TYR A 60 -13.87 0.24 8.71
N GLN A 61 -14.53 -0.74 8.10
CA GLN A 61 -14.61 -0.92 6.64
C GLN A 61 -15.59 0.09 6.01
N VAL A 62 -15.08 1.26 5.60
CA VAL A 62 -15.89 2.30 4.95
C VAL A 62 -16.20 1.91 3.51
N PRO A 63 -17.48 1.88 3.10
CA PRO A 63 -17.84 1.63 1.71
C PRO A 63 -17.48 2.83 0.82
N PHE A 64 -16.95 2.57 -0.38
CA PHE A 64 -16.65 3.63 -1.36
C PHE A 64 -17.03 3.20 -2.78
N GLY A 65 -17.39 4.18 -3.62
CA GLY A 65 -17.78 3.96 -5.01
C GLY A 65 -16.59 3.74 -5.94
N GLY A 66 -15.79 2.70 -5.71
CA GLY A 66 -14.60 2.39 -6.51
C GLY A 66 -14.90 2.21 -8.00
N ARG A 67 -13.93 2.56 -8.85
CA ARG A 67 -13.99 2.51 -10.32
C ARG A 67 -13.15 1.37 -10.88
N GLU A 68 -13.43 0.97 -12.11
CA GLU A 68 -12.49 0.14 -12.86
C GLU A 68 -11.15 0.87 -13.03
N MET A 69 -10.07 0.10 -12.90
CA MET A 69 -8.70 0.55 -13.15
C MET A 69 -8.15 -0.21 -14.37
N PRO A 70 -7.08 0.27 -15.03
CA PRO A 70 -6.45 -0.43 -16.16
C PRO A 70 -5.63 -1.65 -15.72
N MET A 71 -6.09 -2.35 -14.68
CA MET A 71 -5.54 -3.57 -14.10
C MET A 71 -6.74 -4.46 -13.72
N PRO A 72 -6.68 -5.79 -13.90
CA PRO A 72 -7.78 -6.67 -13.54
C PRO A 72 -8.11 -6.58 -12.04
N TYR A 73 -9.38 -6.81 -11.69
CA TYR A 73 -9.75 -6.95 -10.28
C TYR A 73 -8.94 -8.07 -9.60
N GLY A 74 -8.50 -7.83 -8.36
CA GLY A 74 -7.61 -8.72 -7.63
C GLY A 74 -6.12 -8.37 -7.73
N TRP A 75 -5.74 -7.51 -8.68
CA TRP A 75 -4.35 -7.05 -8.87
C TRP A 75 -4.09 -5.70 -8.18
N GLY A 76 -4.65 -5.49 -6.99
CA GLY A 76 -4.34 -4.29 -6.20
C GLY A 76 -5.10 -3.01 -6.58
N THR A 77 -6.20 -3.09 -7.33
CA THR A 77 -6.95 -1.91 -7.81
C THR A 77 -7.47 -0.99 -6.69
N GLY A 78 -7.70 -1.53 -5.49
CA GLY A 78 -8.05 -0.72 -4.31
C GLY A 78 -6.89 0.16 -3.86
N GLY A 79 -5.71 -0.44 -3.64
CA GLY A 79 -4.49 0.28 -3.30
C GLY A 79 -4.14 1.35 -4.34
N MET A 80 -4.23 1.02 -5.64
CA MET A 80 -3.99 2.01 -6.71
C MET A 80 -4.95 3.21 -6.65
N GLN A 81 -6.23 2.98 -6.35
CA GLN A 81 -7.20 4.07 -6.22
C GLN A 81 -6.91 4.97 -5.02
N LEU A 82 -6.44 4.40 -3.90
CA LEU A 82 -6.03 5.16 -2.74
C LEU A 82 -4.77 5.98 -3.05
N THR A 83 -3.73 5.34 -3.58
CA THR A 83 -2.47 6.01 -4.00
C THR A 83 -2.79 7.16 -4.96
N ALA A 84 -3.57 6.92 -6.02
CA ALA A 84 -3.97 7.96 -6.97
C ALA A 84 -4.74 9.13 -6.35
N SER A 85 -5.39 8.91 -5.21
CA SER A 85 -6.18 9.93 -4.52
C SER A 85 -5.36 10.74 -3.51
N ILE A 86 -4.28 10.19 -2.96
CA ILE A 86 -3.45 10.86 -1.95
C ILE A 86 -2.17 11.46 -2.52
N LEU A 87 -1.66 10.92 -3.62
CA LEU A 87 -0.39 11.32 -4.23
C LEU A 87 -0.41 12.80 -4.64
N GLY A 88 0.65 13.51 -4.29
CA GLY A 88 1.03 14.84 -4.75
C GLY A 88 2.16 14.77 -5.78
N ALA A 89 2.45 15.91 -6.42
CA ALA A 89 3.49 15.99 -7.46
C ALA A 89 4.92 15.86 -6.91
N ASP A 90 5.12 16.23 -5.64
CA ASP A 90 6.42 16.22 -4.96
C ASP A 90 6.63 14.94 -4.11
N ASP A 91 5.69 13.98 -4.18
CA ASP A 91 5.82 12.71 -3.47
C ASP A 91 6.85 11.79 -4.14
N VAL A 92 7.49 10.97 -3.29
CA VAL A 92 8.38 9.89 -3.71
C VAL A 92 7.67 8.56 -3.47
N LEU A 93 7.36 7.83 -4.53
CA LEU A 93 6.59 6.59 -4.48
C LEU A 93 7.49 5.35 -4.45
N LYS A 94 7.32 4.51 -3.43
CA LYS A 94 7.82 3.12 -3.42
C LYS A 94 6.66 2.16 -3.63
N VAL A 95 6.88 1.10 -4.41
CA VAL A 95 5.87 0.05 -4.64
C VAL A 95 6.53 -1.31 -4.47
N ILE A 96 5.96 -2.12 -3.59
CA ILE A 96 6.44 -3.48 -3.28
C ILE A 96 5.30 -4.50 -3.37
N ASP A 97 5.64 -5.73 -3.79
CA ASP A 97 4.78 -6.91 -3.71
C ASP A 97 5.65 -8.07 -3.23
N GLN A 98 5.17 -8.83 -2.23
CA GLN A 98 5.98 -9.81 -1.50
C GLN A 98 7.29 -9.23 -0.91
N GLY A 99 7.30 -7.93 -0.56
CA GLY A 99 8.48 -7.27 0.01
C GLY A 99 9.50 -6.76 -1.01
N ALA A 100 9.34 -7.13 -2.29
CA ALA A 100 10.28 -6.79 -3.35
C ALA A 100 9.72 -5.77 -4.35
N ASP A 101 10.59 -4.86 -4.79
CA ASP A 101 10.28 -3.79 -5.74
C ASP A 101 10.26 -4.25 -7.21
N ASP A 102 10.89 -5.37 -7.52
CA ASP A 102 11.14 -5.89 -8.87
C ASP A 102 10.16 -6.99 -9.31
N THR A 103 9.19 -7.32 -8.46
CA THR A 103 8.09 -8.21 -8.82
C THR A 103 7.24 -7.62 -9.94
N THR A 104 6.67 -8.49 -10.78
CA THR A 104 5.92 -8.11 -11.99
C THR A 104 4.80 -7.11 -11.70
N ASN A 105 4.06 -7.32 -10.60
CA ASN A 105 2.98 -6.44 -10.19
C ASN A 105 3.48 -5.10 -9.64
N ALA A 106 4.54 -5.10 -8.82
CA ALA A 106 5.14 -3.86 -8.29
C ALA A 106 5.70 -2.98 -9.41
N VAL A 107 6.44 -3.56 -10.35
CA VAL A 107 6.95 -2.87 -11.55
C VAL A 107 5.79 -2.29 -12.37
N SER A 108 4.76 -3.07 -12.63
CA SER A 108 3.58 -2.62 -13.39
C SER A 108 2.89 -1.40 -12.75
N ILE A 109 2.65 -1.45 -11.45
CA ILE A 109 1.99 -0.36 -10.70
C ILE A 109 2.89 0.87 -10.64
N ARG A 110 4.20 0.70 -10.37
CA ARG A 110 5.15 1.81 -10.31
C ARG A 110 5.25 2.51 -11.67
N SER A 111 5.47 1.77 -12.75
CA SER A 111 5.52 2.33 -14.11
C SER A 111 4.20 2.96 -14.55
N PHE A 112 3.06 2.46 -14.06
CA PHE A 112 1.78 3.12 -14.27
C PHE A 112 1.79 4.53 -13.65
N PHE A 113 2.17 4.68 -12.38
CA PHE A 113 2.21 5.99 -11.71
C PHE A 113 3.28 6.92 -12.26
N GLU A 114 4.46 6.40 -12.63
CA GLU A 114 5.47 7.18 -13.37
C GLU A 114 4.88 7.78 -14.65
N ARG A 115 4.08 7.00 -15.39
CA ARG A 115 3.46 7.46 -16.64
C ARG A 115 2.32 8.46 -16.43
N VAL A 116 1.45 8.25 -15.43
CA VAL A 116 0.23 9.08 -15.26
C VAL A 116 0.40 10.24 -14.29
N ALA A 117 1.35 10.15 -13.36
CA ALA A 117 1.62 11.18 -12.35
C ALA A 117 2.98 11.84 -12.54
N GLY A 118 3.98 11.13 -13.10
CA GLY A 118 5.33 11.70 -13.28
C GLY A 118 6.07 11.95 -11.97
N VAL A 119 5.71 11.22 -10.92
CA VAL A 119 6.33 11.33 -9.58
C VAL A 119 7.68 10.64 -9.55
N GLU A 120 8.54 11.09 -8.63
CA GLU A 120 9.78 10.38 -8.32
C GLU A 120 9.45 9.00 -7.73
N THR A 121 10.23 7.98 -8.08
CA THR A 121 10.11 6.64 -7.52
C THR A 121 11.41 6.21 -6.86
N THR A 122 11.30 5.35 -5.86
CA THR A 122 12.46 4.84 -5.13
C THR A 122 12.25 3.38 -4.74
N THR A 123 13.37 2.67 -4.55
CA THR A 123 13.42 1.38 -3.90
C THR A 123 13.81 1.50 -2.42
N GLU A 124 14.26 2.67 -1.97
CA GLU A 124 14.69 2.90 -0.59
C GLU A 124 13.50 3.28 0.30
N THR A 125 13.20 2.47 1.32
CA THR A 125 12.08 2.70 2.24
C THR A 125 12.19 4.04 2.95
N ALA A 126 13.40 4.46 3.32
CA ALA A 126 13.64 5.71 4.04
C ALA A 126 13.39 6.98 3.21
N ARG A 127 13.37 6.88 1.87
CA ARG A 127 13.16 8.02 0.97
C ARG A 127 11.72 8.16 0.48
N ALA A 128 10.90 7.13 0.65
CA ALA A 128 9.52 7.13 0.16
C ALA A 128 8.62 7.96 1.07
N SER A 129 7.79 8.84 0.49
CA SER A 129 6.69 9.49 1.22
C SER A 129 5.41 8.64 1.17
N VAL A 130 5.20 7.93 0.06
CA VAL A 130 4.09 6.98 -0.10
C VAL A 130 4.65 5.61 -0.47
N ILE A 131 4.25 4.59 0.27
CA ILE A 131 4.63 3.19 0.01
C ILE A 131 3.36 2.41 -0.31
N GLN A 132 3.21 1.92 -1.53
CA GLN A 132 2.13 0.99 -1.87
C GLN A 132 2.64 -0.44 -1.75
N THR A 133 2.00 -1.24 -0.90
CA THR A 133 2.45 -2.59 -0.59
C THR A 133 1.38 -3.65 -0.86
N ARG A 134 1.85 -4.84 -1.22
CA ARG A 134 1.09 -6.08 -1.20
C ARG A 134 1.84 -7.12 -0.36
N HIS A 135 1.18 -7.59 0.70
CA HIS A 135 1.59 -8.70 1.59
C HIS A 135 2.79 -8.46 2.50
N ARG A 136 3.41 -7.27 2.55
CA ARG A 136 4.53 -7.01 3.47
C ARG A 136 4.48 -5.63 4.08
N ILE A 137 5.02 -5.50 5.29
CA ILE A 137 5.44 -4.21 5.86
C ILE A 137 6.97 -4.20 5.83
N PRO A 138 7.62 -3.13 5.34
CA PRO A 138 9.08 -3.03 5.34
C PRO A 138 9.69 -3.36 6.70
N GLU A 139 10.90 -3.91 6.70
CA GLU A 139 11.64 -4.16 7.95
C GLU A 139 12.10 -2.86 8.59
N LYS A 140 12.39 -1.85 7.76
CA LYS A 140 12.74 -0.51 8.22
C LYS A 140 11.54 0.14 8.92
N THR A 141 11.76 0.66 10.13
CA THR A 141 10.75 1.42 10.87
C THR A 141 10.29 2.63 10.07
N LEU A 142 8.97 2.79 9.96
CA LEU A 142 8.34 3.89 9.25
C LEU A 142 8.24 5.14 10.13
N SER A 143 8.23 6.31 9.50
CA SER A 143 8.13 7.62 10.16
C SER A 143 6.79 8.31 9.92
N ASN A 144 6.50 9.36 10.69
CA ASN A 144 5.26 10.15 10.61
C ASN A 144 5.03 10.84 9.24
N ASP A 145 6.08 11.05 8.45
CA ASP A 145 5.97 11.66 7.13
C ASP A 145 5.59 10.64 6.03
N GLN A 146 5.41 9.36 6.39
CA GLN A 146 5.15 8.28 5.46
C GLN A 146 3.70 7.78 5.53
N ILE A 147 3.16 7.42 4.36
CA ILE A 147 1.86 6.76 4.23
C ILE A 147 2.05 5.39 3.60
N LEU A 148 1.60 4.34 4.29
CA LEU A 148 1.61 2.97 3.80
C LEU A 148 0.22 2.59 3.27
N VAL A 149 0.15 2.17 2.01
CA VAL A 149 -1.09 1.83 1.30
C VAL A 149 -1.12 0.33 0.99
N PHE A 150 -1.97 -0.42 1.70
CA PHE A 150 -2.13 -1.87 1.56
C PHE A 150 -3.14 -2.25 0.48
N GLN A 151 -2.75 -3.24 -0.33
CA GLN A 151 -3.64 -3.92 -1.27
C GLN A 151 -4.40 -5.04 -0.55
N VAL A 152 -5.74 -4.93 -0.52
CA VAL A 152 -6.59 -5.86 0.23
C VAL A 152 -7.49 -6.67 -0.71
N PRO A 153 -7.42 -8.01 -0.71
CA PRO A 153 -8.33 -8.84 -1.50
C PRO A 153 -9.69 -9.04 -0.81
N ILE A 154 -9.69 -9.25 0.51
CA ILE A 154 -10.85 -9.49 1.36
C ILE A 154 -10.70 -8.56 2.58
N PRO A 155 -11.55 -7.53 2.74
CA PRO A 155 -11.45 -6.57 3.85
C PRO A 155 -12.13 -7.03 5.14
N GLU A 156 -12.95 -8.08 5.05
CA GLU A 156 -13.83 -8.54 6.11
C GLU A 156 -13.15 -9.70 6.87
N PRO A 157 -12.64 -9.48 8.10
CA PRO A 157 -11.96 -10.52 8.87
C PRO A 157 -12.88 -11.70 9.20
N LEU A 158 -14.20 -11.49 9.27
CA LEU A 158 -15.17 -12.54 9.57
C LEU A 158 -15.59 -13.36 8.33
N ARG A 159 -15.11 -13.04 7.13
CA ARG A 159 -15.64 -13.57 5.86
C ARG A 159 -15.64 -15.09 5.76
N PHE A 160 -14.62 -15.73 6.34
CA PHE A 160 -14.49 -17.20 6.30
C PHE A 160 -15.34 -17.91 7.36
N ILE A 161 -15.90 -17.15 8.32
CA ILE A 161 -16.84 -17.64 9.33
C ILE A 161 -18.27 -17.36 8.87
N GLU A 162 -18.55 -16.13 8.44
CA GLU A 162 -19.84 -15.67 7.94
C GLU A 162 -19.66 -15.05 6.54
N PRO A 163 -20.13 -15.71 5.47
CA PRO A 163 -19.98 -15.21 4.11
C PRO A 163 -20.90 -14.03 3.77
N SER A 164 -21.98 -13.78 4.52
CA SER A 164 -22.93 -12.69 4.27
C SER A 164 -22.42 -11.34 4.80
N GLU A 165 -22.23 -10.38 3.90
CA GLU A 165 -21.91 -8.98 4.27
C GLU A 165 -23.02 -8.33 5.11
N GLU A 166 -24.28 -8.73 4.93
CA GLU A 166 -25.38 -8.20 5.73
C GLU A 166 -25.24 -8.60 7.19
N GLU A 167 -24.84 -9.85 7.46
CA GLU A 167 -24.63 -10.34 8.82
C GLU A 167 -23.35 -9.78 9.43
N THR A 168 -22.22 -9.80 8.69
CA THR A 168 -20.95 -9.28 9.24
C THR A 168 -21.04 -7.80 9.59
N ARG A 169 -21.81 -6.99 8.84
CA ARG A 169 -22.01 -5.58 9.21
C ARG A 169 -22.74 -5.42 10.55
N VAL A 170 -23.70 -6.31 10.85
CA VAL A 170 -24.47 -6.28 12.10
C VAL A 170 -23.55 -6.68 13.25
N MET A 171 -22.75 -7.72 13.05
CA MET A 171 -21.73 -8.14 14.02
C MET A 171 -20.73 -7.02 14.30
N HIS A 172 -20.25 -6.32 13.27
CA HIS A 172 -19.40 -5.14 13.42
C HIS A 172 -20.10 -3.98 14.14
N ALA A 173 -21.40 -3.78 13.91
CA ALA A 173 -22.17 -2.73 14.58
C ALA A 173 -22.36 -3.04 16.07
N LEU A 174 -22.60 -4.30 16.42
CA LEU A 174 -22.87 -4.78 17.78
C LEU A 174 -21.64 -5.25 18.55
N GLU A 175 -20.45 -5.25 17.93
CA GLU A 175 -19.20 -5.74 18.52
C GLU A 175 -19.21 -7.25 18.84
N GLU A 176 -19.90 -8.03 18.02
CA GLU A 176 -20.08 -9.48 18.20
C GLU A 176 -18.90 -10.28 17.61
N TYR A 177 -17.72 -10.14 18.20
CA TYR A 177 -16.48 -10.80 17.74
C TYR A 177 -16.19 -12.15 18.40
N GLY A 178 -17.13 -12.69 19.17
CA GLY A 178 -16.97 -13.98 19.86
C GLY A 178 -16.66 -15.13 18.90
N VAL A 179 -17.25 -15.13 17.71
CA VAL A 179 -17.04 -16.20 16.71
C VAL A 179 -15.60 -16.27 16.20
N MET A 180 -14.88 -15.14 16.17
CA MET A 180 -13.47 -15.13 15.78
C MET A 180 -12.61 -15.83 16.83
N HIS A 181 -12.89 -15.61 18.12
CA HIS A 181 -12.22 -16.33 19.20
C HIS A 181 -12.53 -17.82 19.14
N VAL A 182 -13.78 -18.21 18.87
CA VAL A 182 -14.14 -19.63 18.67
C VAL A 182 -13.30 -20.24 17.55
N LYS A 183 -13.20 -19.57 16.40
CA LYS A 183 -12.38 -20.05 15.26
C LYS A 183 -10.91 -20.24 15.65
N LEU A 184 -10.29 -19.26 16.32
CA LEU A 184 -8.88 -19.37 16.72
C LEU A 184 -8.67 -20.52 17.72
N TYR A 185 -9.62 -20.73 18.64
CA TYR A 185 -9.55 -21.82 19.60
C TYR A 185 -9.76 -23.20 18.95
N GLU A 186 -10.60 -23.29 17.91
CA GLU A 186 -10.75 -24.53 17.11
C GLU A 186 -9.43 -24.94 16.44
N ASP A 187 -8.65 -23.98 15.93
CA ASP A 187 -7.33 -24.25 15.36
C ASP A 187 -6.40 -24.84 16.42
N ILE A 188 -6.35 -24.22 17.61
CA ILE A 188 -5.54 -24.69 18.74
C ILE A 188 -5.96 -26.12 19.14
N ALA A 189 -7.25 -26.37 19.27
CA ALA A 189 -7.76 -27.70 19.65
C ALA A 189 -7.42 -28.79 18.62
N ARG A 190 -7.35 -28.46 17.33
CA ARG A 190 -7.05 -29.41 16.24
C ARG A 190 -5.56 -29.60 15.97
N HIS A 191 -4.77 -28.53 16.09
CA HIS A 191 -3.39 -28.49 15.62
C HIS A 191 -2.36 -28.19 16.72
N GLY A 192 -2.81 -27.85 17.94
CA GLY A 192 -1.97 -27.42 19.05
C GLY A 192 -1.42 -25.99 18.91
N HIS A 193 -1.76 -25.30 17.83
CA HIS A 193 -1.36 -23.92 17.53
C HIS A 193 -2.40 -23.29 16.61
N ILE A 194 -2.40 -21.95 16.52
CA ILE A 194 -3.28 -21.22 15.60
C ILE A 194 -2.78 -21.40 14.17
N ALA A 195 -3.65 -21.89 13.28
CA ALA A 195 -3.30 -22.23 11.89
C ALA A 195 -3.22 -21.00 10.97
N THR A 196 -3.78 -19.86 11.37
CA THR A 196 -3.71 -18.61 10.61
C THR A 196 -2.27 -18.06 10.61
N THR A 197 -1.62 -18.06 9.44
CA THR A 197 -0.22 -17.61 9.28
C THR A 197 -0.06 -16.23 8.65
N TYR A 198 -1.09 -15.74 7.94
CA TYR A 198 -1.19 -14.43 7.30
C TYR A 198 -2.63 -13.90 7.41
N ALA A 199 -2.84 -12.61 7.12
CA ALA A 199 -4.14 -11.94 7.34
C ALA A 199 -4.69 -12.20 8.75
N TYR A 200 -3.79 -12.17 9.73
CA TYR A 200 -4.12 -12.54 11.10
C TYR A 200 -4.92 -11.41 11.76
N PRO A 201 -6.14 -11.67 12.27
CA PRO A 201 -7.04 -10.60 12.71
C PRO A 201 -6.44 -9.80 13.85
N VAL A 202 -6.61 -8.48 13.80
CA VAL A 202 -6.17 -7.53 14.82
C VAL A 202 -7.33 -6.73 15.37
N LYS A 203 -7.29 -6.36 16.65
CA LYS A 203 -8.18 -5.41 17.29
C LYS A 203 -7.53 -4.03 17.25
N VAL A 204 -8.19 -3.09 16.59
CA VAL A 204 -7.72 -1.71 16.38
C VAL A 204 -8.44 -0.77 17.34
N ASP A 205 -7.65 0.07 18.01
CA ASP A 205 -8.08 1.04 19.01
C ASP A 205 -9.00 0.45 20.10
N GLY A 206 -8.77 -0.82 20.44
CA GLY A 206 -9.55 -1.54 21.44
C GLY A 206 -11.00 -1.82 21.05
N ARG A 207 -11.39 -1.64 19.77
CA ARG A 207 -12.79 -1.79 19.33
C ARG A 207 -12.92 -2.68 18.09
N TYR A 208 -12.57 -2.19 16.90
CA TYR A 208 -12.84 -2.93 15.66
C TYR A 208 -11.85 -4.09 15.49
N VAL A 209 -12.36 -5.31 15.29
CA VAL A 209 -11.56 -6.38 14.66
C VAL A 209 -11.41 -6.06 13.17
N MET A 210 -10.19 -6.15 12.66
CA MET A 210 -9.79 -5.73 11.32
C MET A 210 -8.91 -6.79 10.66
N ASP A 211 -9.08 -6.96 9.35
CA ASP A 211 -8.13 -7.71 8.51
C ASP A 211 -6.93 -6.80 8.17
N PRO A 212 -5.69 -7.14 8.55
CA PRO A 212 -4.50 -6.31 8.29
C PRO A 212 -3.97 -6.44 6.85
N SER A 213 -4.79 -6.90 5.90
CA SER A 213 -4.40 -7.44 4.60
C SER A 213 -3.60 -8.74 4.73
N PRO A 214 -3.29 -9.44 3.61
CA PRO A 214 -2.52 -10.69 3.63
C PRO A 214 -1.02 -10.50 3.94
N ILE A 215 -0.69 -9.65 4.91
CA ILE A 215 0.64 -9.64 5.53
C ILE A 215 0.82 -10.90 6.38
N PRO A 216 2.04 -11.43 6.50
CA PRO A 216 2.33 -12.49 7.45
C PRO A 216 2.08 -11.99 8.87
N LYS A 217 1.69 -12.88 9.79
CA LYS A 217 1.53 -12.52 11.21
C LYS A 217 2.83 -11.92 11.81
N PHE A 218 4.00 -12.27 11.25
CA PHE A 218 5.28 -11.60 11.53
C PHE A 218 5.22 -10.07 11.44
N ASP A 219 4.46 -9.52 10.50
CA ASP A 219 4.38 -8.07 10.29
C ASP A 219 3.33 -7.40 11.21
N ASN A 220 2.39 -8.13 11.83
CA ASN A 220 1.35 -7.54 12.69
C ASN A 220 1.90 -6.63 13.80
N PRO A 221 2.98 -6.98 14.52
CA PRO A 221 3.54 -6.09 15.55
C PRO A 221 3.96 -4.72 15.03
N LYS A 222 4.31 -4.60 13.74
CA LYS A 222 4.71 -3.32 13.12
C LYS A 222 3.53 -2.36 12.92
N LEU A 223 2.29 -2.85 13.02
CA LEU A 223 1.08 -2.03 13.00
C LEU A 223 0.86 -1.28 14.33
N HIS A 224 1.36 -1.84 15.44
CA HIS A 224 1.13 -1.31 16.77
C HIS A 224 1.90 -0.02 17.00
N MET A 225 1.19 1.06 17.32
CA MET A 225 1.79 2.37 17.65
C MET A 225 2.77 2.89 16.58
N SER A 226 2.57 2.50 15.31
CA SER A 226 3.38 2.98 14.20
C SER A 226 3.24 4.48 14.02
N GLU A 227 4.32 5.16 13.65
CA GLU A 227 4.26 6.60 13.37
C GLU A 227 3.57 6.91 12.04
N ALA A 228 3.61 5.96 11.09
CA ALA A 228 3.07 6.15 9.75
C ALA A 228 1.55 5.97 9.69
N LEU A 229 0.92 6.69 8.76
CA LEU A 229 -0.49 6.47 8.45
C LEU A 229 -0.64 5.22 7.58
N MET A 230 -1.52 4.31 7.97
CA MET A 230 -1.79 3.07 7.24
C MET A 230 -3.18 3.08 6.62
N LEU A 231 -3.24 2.92 5.30
CA LEU A 231 -4.46 2.95 4.51
C LEU A 231 -4.65 1.61 3.80
N PHE A 232 -5.86 1.08 3.81
CA PHE A 232 -6.15 -0.25 3.30
C PHE A 232 -7.23 -0.16 2.21
N GLY A 233 -6.95 -0.69 1.02
CA GLY A 233 -7.82 -0.54 -0.14
C GLY A 233 -8.27 -1.87 -0.74
N ALA A 234 -9.56 -2.20 -0.59
CA ALA A 234 -10.21 -3.34 -1.22
C ALA A 234 -11.09 -2.90 -2.40
N GLY A 235 -10.50 -2.87 -3.60
CA GLY A 235 -11.16 -2.32 -4.79
C GLY A 235 -12.34 -3.16 -5.30
N ARG A 236 -12.21 -4.50 -5.27
CA ARG A 236 -13.27 -5.44 -5.69
C ARG A 236 -14.45 -5.42 -4.73
N GLU A 237 -14.16 -5.43 -3.43
CA GLU A 237 -15.17 -5.44 -2.34
C GLU A 237 -15.69 -4.03 -1.99
N LYS A 238 -15.15 -3.00 -2.63
CA LYS A 238 -15.57 -1.60 -2.48
C LYS A 238 -15.50 -1.14 -1.01
N ARG A 239 -14.41 -1.49 -0.32
CA ARG A 239 -14.10 -1.04 1.05
C ARG A 239 -12.75 -0.36 1.12
N LEU A 240 -12.64 0.62 2.00
CA LEU A 240 -11.38 1.16 2.47
C LEU A 240 -11.43 1.34 3.98
N TYR A 241 -10.29 1.28 4.63
CA TYR A 241 -10.17 1.45 6.07
C TYR A 241 -8.76 1.97 6.40
N ALA A 242 -8.53 2.35 7.66
CA ALA A 242 -7.29 2.97 8.07
C ALA A 242 -6.92 2.62 9.51
N ILE A 243 -5.62 2.71 9.79
CA ILE A 243 -5.05 2.81 11.13
C ILE A 243 -4.29 4.14 11.18
N PRO A 244 -4.75 5.13 11.96
CA PRO A 244 -4.02 6.37 12.19
C PRO A 244 -2.66 6.14 12.88
N PRO A 245 -1.70 7.07 12.75
CA PRO A 245 -0.49 7.08 13.57
C PRO A 245 -0.78 6.89 15.06
N TRP A 246 0.12 6.20 15.76
CA TRP A 246 0.07 6.00 17.22
C TRP A 246 -1.22 5.34 17.72
N THR A 247 -1.83 4.49 16.89
CA THR A 247 -3.02 3.71 17.27
C THR A 247 -2.61 2.37 17.84
N ARG A 248 -3.30 1.95 18.92
CA ARG A 248 -3.12 0.60 19.47
C ARG A 248 -3.68 -0.45 18.51
N VAL A 249 -2.84 -1.41 18.13
CA VAL A 249 -3.22 -2.56 17.31
C VAL A 249 -2.74 -3.82 18.03
N GLU A 250 -3.66 -4.75 18.30
CA GLU A 250 -3.39 -5.96 19.07
C GLU A 250 -3.84 -7.17 18.26
N SER A 251 -2.95 -8.12 17.97
CA SER A 251 -3.34 -9.40 17.37
C SER A 251 -4.22 -10.17 18.34
N LEU A 252 -5.31 -10.79 17.85
CA LEU A 252 -6.18 -11.59 18.71
C LEU A 252 -5.45 -12.84 19.21
N ASP A 253 -5.40 -13.08 20.51
CA ASP A 253 -4.78 -14.25 21.11
C ASP A 253 -5.53 -14.67 22.39
N PHE A 254 -4.96 -15.61 23.13
CA PHE A 254 -5.48 -16.06 24.43
C PHE A 254 -4.40 -15.97 25.50
N GLU A 255 -4.78 -15.81 26.75
CA GLU A 255 -3.80 -15.76 27.87
C GLU A 255 -2.93 -17.03 27.95
N ASP A 256 -3.49 -18.18 27.60
CA ASP A 256 -2.81 -19.48 27.59
C ASP A 256 -2.15 -19.81 26.23
N HIS A 257 -2.45 -19.05 25.18
CA HIS A 257 -1.88 -19.20 23.83
C HIS A 257 -1.58 -17.80 23.26
N PRO A 258 -0.47 -17.17 23.71
CA PRO A 258 -0.13 -15.81 23.29
C PRO A 258 0.23 -15.76 21.80
N PHE A 259 0.13 -14.57 21.22
CA PHE A 259 0.52 -14.35 19.83
C PHE A 259 2.02 -14.62 19.58
N GLU A 260 2.31 -15.46 18.59
CA GLU A 260 3.67 -15.80 18.17
C GLU A 260 3.89 -15.46 16.70
N ILE A 261 5.06 -14.89 16.37
CA ILE A 261 5.48 -14.61 14.99
C ILE A 261 6.21 -15.81 14.37
N GLN A 262 6.39 -15.79 13.05
CA GLN A 262 7.27 -16.75 12.36
C GLN A 262 8.74 -16.58 12.81
N ALA A 263 9.46 -17.70 12.86
CA ALA A 263 10.90 -17.76 13.09
C ALA A 263 11.53 -18.81 12.16
N TRP A 264 12.81 -18.62 11.87
CA TRP A 264 13.63 -19.52 11.06
C TRP A 264 14.89 -19.88 11.84
N ASP A 265 15.41 -21.09 11.64
CA ASP A 265 16.69 -21.50 12.20
C ASP A 265 17.86 -20.89 11.41
N GLU A 266 17.67 -20.68 10.11
CA GLU A 266 18.66 -20.12 9.21
C GLU A 266 18.58 -18.58 9.14
N PRO A 267 19.72 -17.87 9.10
CA PRO A 267 19.75 -16.46 8.71
C PRO A 267 19.52 -16.31 7.21
N CYS A 268 19.25 -15.08 6.76
CA CYS A 268 19.29 -14.75 5.35
C CYS A 268 20.64 -15.14 4.72
N ALA A 269 20.61 -15.98 3.68
CA ALA A 269 21.79 -16.48 2.98
C ALA A 269 22.60 -15.39 2.24
N ILE A 270 22.03 -14.19 2.08
CA ILE A 270 22.66 -13.08 1.35
C ILE A 270 23.28 -12.05 2.30
N CYS A 271 22.51 -11.53 3.26
CA CYS A 271 22.95 -10.46 4.16
C CYS A 271 23.19 -10.90 5.61
N GLY A 272 22.85 -12.15 5.96
CA GLY A 272 23.03 -12.71 7.30
C GLY A 272 22.00 -12.25 8.34
N ALA A 273 20.94 -11.54 7.94
CA ALA A 273 19.89 -11.07 8.87
C ALA A 273 19.13 -12.24 9.52
N THR A 274 18.86 -12.11 10.82
CA THR A 274 18.04 -13.05 11.62
C THR A 274 16.75 -12.40 12.14
N ASP A 275 16.50 -11.15 11.77
CA ASP A 275 15.43 -10.29 12.27
C ASP A 275 14.45 -9.87 11.16
N SER A 276 14.53 -10.49 9.99
CA SER A 276 13.66 -10.23 8.83
C SER A 276 12.77 -11.41 8.51
N TYR A 277 11.65 -11.15 7.83
CA TYR A 277 10.86 -12.21 7.21
C TYR A 277 11.64 -12.85 6.06
N LEU A 278 11.73 -14.19 6.04
CA LEU A 278 12.49 -14.92 5.03
C LEU A 278 11.58 -15.64 4.02
N ASP A 279 11.92 -15.49 2.74
CA ASP A 279 11.39 -16.30 1.65
C ASP A 279 12.23 -17.57 1.49
N GLU A 280 11.55 -18.69 1.29
CA GLU A 280 12.17 -19.97 0.95
C GLU A 280 12.31 -20.09 -0.57
N VAL A 281 13.54 -20.18 -1.05
CA VAL A 281 13.86 -20.39 -2.47
C VAL A 281 14.39 -21.80 -2.67
N ILE A 282 13.74 -22.56 -3.55
CA ILE A 282 14.17 -23.91 -3.94
C ILE A 282 15.36 -23.78 -4.90
N THR A 283 16.51 -24.37 -4.56
CA THR A 283 17.77 -24.21 -5.32
C THR A 283 18.04 -25.36 -6.29
N ASP A 284 17.46 -26.53 -6.04
CA ASP A 284 17.63 -27.71 -6.87
C ASP A 284 16.44 -28.68 -6.78
N ASP A 285 16.40 -29.66 -7.69
CA ASP A 285 15.38 -30.71 -7.72
C ASP A 285 15.58 -31.81 -6.65
N ALA A 286 16.67 -31.76 -5.89
CA ALA A 286 17.02 -32.71 -4.84
C ALA A 286 16.58 -32.25 -3.44
N GLY A 287 15.91 -31.10 -3.35
CA GLY A 287 15.36 -30.55 -2.11
C GLY A 287 16.23 -29.50 -1.42
N GLY A 288 17.27 -28.99 -2.09
CA GLY A 288 18.04 -27.85 -1.64
C GLY A 288 17.19 -26.58 -1.53
N ARG A 289 17.40 -25.84 -0.44
CA ARG A 289 16.64 -24.65 -0.06
C ARG A 289 17.61 -23.58 0.41
N MET A 290 17.26 -22.33 0.13
CA MET A 290 17.91 -21.16 0.71
C MET A 290 16.85 -20.21 1.24
N PHE A 291 17.14 -19.59 2.38
CA PHE A 291 16.28 -18.58 3.00
C PHE A 291 16.88 -17.21 2.77
N VAL A 292 16.08 -16.27 2.26
CA VAL A 292 16.53 -14.90 1.94
C VAL A 292 15.52 -13.89 2.41
N CYS A 293 15.98 -12.68 2.76
CA CYS A 293 15.08 -11.59 3.12
C CYS A 293 14.04 -11.36 2.02
N SER A 294 12.77 -11.36 2.41
CA SER A 294 11.67 -10.98 1.52
C SER A 294 11.67 -9.47 1.23
N ASP A 295 12.11 -8.65 2.20
CA ASP A 295 12.36 -7.23 1.96
C ASP A 295 13.73 -7.03 1.29
N THR A 296 13.71 -6.73 -0.01
CA THR A 296 14.92 -6.61 -0.82
C THR A 296 15.72 -5.34 -0.53
N ASP A 297 15.05 -4.25 -0.16
CA ASP A 297 15.69 -2.98 0.21
C ASP A 297 16.44 -3.13 1.54
N TYR A 298 15.79 -3.75 2.53
CA TYR A 298 16.44 -4.12 3.79
C TYR A 298 17.64 -5.04 3.56
N CYS A 299 17.49 -6.05 2.69
CA CYS A 299 18.58 -6.97 2.37
C CYS A 299 19.78 -6.23 1.77
N GLN A 300 19.54 -5.35 0.80
CA GLN A 300 20.58 -4.58 0.13
C GLN A 300 21.30 -3.63 1.10
N SER A 301 20.57 -2.82 1.85
CA SER A 301 21.16 -1.88 2.81
C SER A 301 22.06 -2.60 3.83
N ARG A 302 21.64 -3.77 4.34
CA ARG A 302 22.48 -4.57 5.24
C ARG A 302 23.75 -5.11 4.59
N ARG A 303 23.72 -5.47 3.32
CA ARG A 303 24.95 -5.89 2.62
C ARG A 303 25.94 -4.74 2.48
N GLU A 304 25.44 -3.54 2.24
CA GLU A 304 26.26 -2.32 2.10
C GLU A 304 26.87 -1.89 3.44
N GLU A 305 26.20 -2.15 4.57
CA GLU A 305 26.74 -1.88 5.91
C GLU A 305 27.84 -2.87 6.35
N VAL A 306 27.80 -4.11 5.84
CA VAL A 306 28.73 -5.20 6.21
C VAL A 306 29.95 -5.27 5.28
N ALA A 307 29.89 -4.64 4.10
CA ALA A 307 30.97 -4.60 3.10
C ALA A 307 32.07 -3.58 3.45
#